data_AF-A0AAD2JFR8-F1
#
_entry.id   AF-A0AAD2JFR8-F1
#
_cell.length_a   1.000
_cell.length_b   1.000
_cell.length_c   1.000
_cell.angle_alpha   90.00
_cell.angle_beta   90.00
_cell.angle_gamma   90.00
#
_symmetry.space_group_name_H-M   'P 1'
#
loop_
_entity.id
_entity.type
_entity.pdbx_description
1 polymer ?
#
loop_
_entity_poly.entity_id
_entity_poly.type
_entity_poly.pdbx_seq_one_letter_code
_entity_poly.pdbx_strand_id
1 'polypeptide(L)'
;MLDTPPEASFDRLTRLTKRIFDVSMSTMSFIDGHRQWFKSQQGLGACETDRAPAFCNITIQQPAALIIPDATADERFAANPFVIGEPYVRFYAGFPLRSSDGHAIGTLCAFDPEPRDFSRQDDETLADLGRLAMDILELRRHALAGQTEAGLGESSELSLAKEFAQGRSVLKAGRIVFNNSRAAIRCTVRQLSPENAVIHVINTAKIPDRVALLIDADAMSRLCSVTSRAEQHLALAFES
;
A
#
# COMPACT_ATOMS: atom_id res chain seq x y z
N MET A 1 -1.38 2.45 6.72
CA MET A 1 -1.68 3.19 5.48
C MET A 1 -0.77 2.77 4.33
N LEU A 2 0.56 2.70 4.51
CA LEU A 2 1.44 1.96 3.58
C LEU A 2 1.21 0.45 3.66
N ASP A 3 1.50 -0.26 2.56
CA ASP A 3 1.46 -1.73 2.43
C ASP A 3 0.14 -2.39 2.85
N THR A 4 -0.96 -1.64 2.72
CA THR A 4 -2.32 -2.13 2.97
C THR A 4 -2.96 -2.58 1.65
N PRO A 5 -3.90 -3.56 1.68
CA PRO A 5 -4.56 -4.02 0.46
C PRO A 5 -5.19 -2.87 -0.36
N PRO A 6 -5.41 -3.07 -1.67
CA PRO A 6 -6.20 -2.14 -2.49
C PRO A 6 -7.58 -1.93 -1.88
N GLU A 7 -8.07 -0.70 -1.95
CA GLU A 7 -9.34 -0.35 -1.31
C GLU A 7 -10.25 0.35 -2.29
N ALA A 8 -11.49 -0.11 -2.34
CA ALA A 8 -12.46 0.33 -3.35
C ALA A 8 -12.71 1.85 -3.34
N SER A 9 -12.51 2.51 -2.20
CA SER A 9 -12.59 3.97 -2.06
C SER A 9 -11.49 4.69 -2.86
N PHE A 10 -10.22 4.33 -2.64
CA PHE A 10 -9.10 4.90 -3.38
C PHE A 10 -9.10 4.47 -4.85
N ASP A 11 -9.44 3.22 -5.16
CA ASP A 11 -9.57 2.76 -6.55
C ASP A 11 -10.66 3.49 -7.33
N ARG A 12 -11.74 3.86 -6.66
CA ARG A 12 -12.79 4.68 -7.28
C ARG A 12 -12.28 6.08 -7.56
N LEU A 13 -11.55 6.69 -6.63
CA LEU A 13 -11.00 8.03 -6.81
C LEU A 13 -9.96 8.09 -7.92
N THR A 14 -9.01 7.15 -7.96
CA THR A 14 -8.00 7.06 -9.03
C THR A 14 -8.67 6.81 -10.39
N ARG A 15 -9.69 5.95 -10.44
CA ARG A 15 -10.46 5.71 -11.68
C ARG A 15 -11.25 6.93 -12.13
N LEU A 16 -11.83 7.69 -11.20
CA LEU A 16 -12.52 8.95 -11.51
C LEU A 16 -11.54 9.98 -12.05
N THR A 17 -10.38 10.14 -11.40
CA THR A 17 -9.29 11.02 -11.83
C THR A 17 -8.88 10.69 -13.28
N LYS A 18 -8.62 9.41 -13.57
CA LYS A 18 -8.32 8.94 -14.92
C LYS A 18 -9.40 9.35 -15.94
N ARG A 19 -10.68 9.13 -15.60
CA ARG A 19 -11.83 9.39 -16.50
C ARG A 19 -12.11 10.87 -16.70
N ILE A 20 -12.01 11.67 -15.65
CA ILE A 20 -12.31 13.11 -15.68
C ILE A 20 -11.32 13.84 -16.58
N PHE A 21 -10.03 13.49 -16.49
CA PHE A 21 -8.98 14.11 -17.31
C PHE A 21 -8.71 13.37 -18.62
N ASP A 22 -9.48 12.31 -18.91
CA ASP A 22 -9.34 11.46 -20.10
C ASP A 22 -7.91 10.97 -20.36
N VAL A 23 -7.18 10.64 -19.30
CA VAL A 23 -5.79 10.16 -19.39
C VAL A 23 -5.74 8.64 -19.41
N SER A 24 -4.65 8.09 -19.93
CA SER A 24 -4.36 6.66 -19.94
C SER A 24 -3.98 6.13 -18.56
N MET A 25 -3.34 6.96 -17.72
CA MET A 25 -2.83 6.55 -16.41
C MET A 25 -3.17 7.53 -15.29
N SER A 26 -3.48 6.98 -14.12
CA SER A 26 -3.61 7.74 -12.88
C SER A 26 -3.20 6.89 -11.69
N THR A 27 -2.58 7.51 -10.69
CA THR A 27 -2.23 6.82 -9.44
C THR A 27 -2.52 7.69 -8.22
N MET A 28 -2.78 7.01 -7.12
CA MET A 28 -2.66 7.55 -5.78
C MET A 28 -1.47 6.86 -5.13
N SER A 29 -0.45 7.64 -4.75
CA SER A 29 0.84 7.12 -4.29
C SER A 29 1.26 7.71 -2.96
N PHE A 30 2.05 6.96 -2.19
CA PHE A 30 2.73 7.43 -0.99
C PHE A 30 4.24 7.35 -1.20
N ILE A 31 4.95 8.34 -0.67
CA ILE A 31 6.41 8.42 -0.77
C ILE A 31 7.02 7.90 0.53
N ASP A 32 7.79 6.83 0.40
CA ASP A 32 8.53 6.18 1.48
C ASP A 32 10.05 6.44 1.30
N GLY A 33 10.91 6.01 2.23
CA GLY A 33 12.35 6.30 2.22
C GLY A 33 13.01 6.15 0.85
N HIS A 34 12.85 4.99 0.20
CA HIS A 34 13.51 4.66 -1.07
C HIS A 34 12.54 4.39 -2.23
N ARG A 35 11.23 4.33 -1.98
CA ARG A 35 10.23 3.91 -2.97
C ARG A 35 9.03 4.84 -3.03
N GLN A 36 8.35 4.80 -4.17
CA GLN A 36 7.00 5.30 -4.37
C GLN A 36 6.07 4.09 -4.40
N TRP A 37 5.19 3.98 -3.42
CA TRP A 37 4.24 2.88 -3.32
C TRP A 37 2.85 3.31 -3.77
N PHE A 38 2.20 2.53 -4.62
CA PHE A 38 0.88 2.87 -5.15
C PHE A 38 -0.22 2.30 -4.26
N LYS A 39 -0.94 3.20 -3.58
CA LYS A 39 -2.17 2.83 -2.86
C LYS A 39 -3.27 2.42 -3.82
N SER A 40 -3.28 3.04 -4.99
CA SER A 40 -4.16 2.71 -6.09
C SER A 40 -3.52 3.13 -7.41
N GLN A 41 -3.71 2.34 -8.46
CA GLN A 41 -3.22 2.63 -9.80
C GLN A 41 -4.26 2.24 -10.83
N GLN A 42 -4.31 2.98 -11.94
CA GLN A 42 -5.11 2.67 -13.12
C GLN A 42 -4.23 2.85 -14.35
N GLY A 43 -3.96 1.77 -15.09
CA GLY A 43 -3.26 1.81 -16.37
C GLY A 43 -1.73 1.66 -16.32
N LEU A 44 -1.11 1.70 -15.13
CA LEU A 44 0.35 1.60 -15.00
C LEU A 44 0.83 0.14 -14.86
N GLY A 45 0.05 -0.74 -14.25
CA GLY A 45 0.39 -2.16 -14.09
C GLY A 45 1.48 -2.47 -13.05
N ALA A 46 2.05 -1.46 -12.39
CA ALA A 46 3.02 -1.60 -11.30
C ALA A 46 2.40 -1.33 -9.93
N CYS A 47 2.95 -1.92 -8.87
CA CYS A 47 2.55 -1.67 -7.48
C CYS A 47 3.44 -0.66 -6.75
N GLU A 48 4.66 -0.45 -7.24
CA GLU A 48 5.60 0.55 -6.75
C GLU A 48 6.64 0.89 -7.83
N THR A 49 7.38 1.97 -7.61
CA THR A 49 8.56 2.36 -8.39
C THR A 49 9.64 2.91 -7.47
N ASP A 50 10.86 3.07 -7.99
CA ASP A 50 11.89 3.84 -7.30
C ASP A 50 11.44 5.28 -7.03
N ARG A 51 11.79 5.81 -5.85
CA ARG A 51 11.45 7.19 -5.47
C ARG A 51 12.22 8.22 -6.28
N ALA A 52 13.50 7.98 -6.53
CA ALA A 52 14.40 8.96 -7.12
C ALA A 52 13.91 9.51 -8.48
N PRO A 53 13.50 8.67 -9.46
CA PRO A 53 12.97 9.17 -10.73
C PRO A 53 11.49 9.57 -10.68
N ALA A 54 10.79 9.40 -9.56
CA ALA A 54 9.35 9.60 -9.52
C ALA A 54 8.96 11.09 -9.60
N PHE A 55 8.06 11.43 -10.52
CA PHE A 55 7.44 12.77 -10.60
C PHE A 55 6.76 13.17 -9.29
N CYS A 56 6.16 12.22 -8.59
CA CYS A 56 5.51 12.46 -7.31
C CYS A 56 6.52 12.88 -6.22
N ASN A 57 7.78 12.44 -6.29
CA ASN A 57 8.83 12.86 -5.36
C ASN A 57 9.10 14.37 -5.46
N ILE A 58 8.95 14.95 -6.66
CA ILE A 58 9.04 16.42 -6.84
C ILE A 58 7.73 17.09 -6.43
N THR A 59 6.59 16.49 -6.78
CA THR A 59 5.26 17.02 -6.46
C THR A 59 5.04 17.21 -4.96
N ILE A 60 5.45 16.26 -4.10
CA ILE A 60 5.29 16.39 -2.65
C ILE A 60 6.07 17.56 -2.03
N GLN A 61 7.05 18.11 -2.76
CA GLN A 61 7.83 19.28 -2.34
C GLN A 61 7.12 20.60 -2.69
N GLN A 62 6.08 20.55 -3.53
CA GLN A 62 5.32 21.72 -3.95
C GLN A 62 4.12 21.99 -3.02
N PRO A 63 3.74 23.26 -2.81
CA PRO A 63 2.53 23.60 -2.05
C PRO A 63 1.24 23.42 -2.87
N ALA A 64 1.34 23.38 -4.19
CA ALA A 64 0.24 23.27 -5.14
C ALA A 64 0.49 22.15 -6.16
N ALA A 65 -0.44 21.93 -7.08
CA ALA A 65 -0.29 20.94 -8.13
C ALA A 65 0.97 21.20 -8.99
N LEU A 66 1.65 20.13 -9.38
CA LEU A 66 2.70 20.15 -10.38
C LEU A 66 2.10 19.76 -11.72
N ILE A 67 2.04 20.71 -12.65
CA ILE A 67 1.53 20.50 -14.00
C ILE A 67 2.68 20.60 -15.00
N ILE A 68 2.80 19.59 -15.85
CA ILE A 68 3.82 19.46 -16.88
C ILE A 68 3.09 19.05 -18.18
N PRO A 69 2.84 20.02 -19.08
CA PRO A 69 2.17 19.75 -20.35
C PRO A 69 2.93 18.78 -21.25
N ASP A 70 4.26 18.89 -21.27
CA ASP A 70 5.18 18.02 -22.00
C ASP A 70 6.52 17.85 -21.24
N ALA A 71 6.75 16.65 -20.71
CA ALA A 71 7.93 16.27 -19.94
C ALA A 71 9.19 16.16 -20.78
N THR A 72 9.08 16.08 -22.12
CA THR A 72 10.25 16.11 -23.01
C THR A 72 10.80 17.53 -23.19
N ALA A 73 9.95 18.54 -22.97
CA ALA A 73 10.32 19.95 -22.99
C ALA A 73 10.70 20.49 -21.60
N ASP A 74 10.43 19.75 -20.53
CA ASP A 74 10.79 20.13 -19.17
C ASP A 74 12.20 19.64 -18.81
N GLU A 75 13.15 20.56 -18.65
CA GLU A 75 14.55 20.24 -18.34
C GLU A 75 14.73 19.35 -17.10
N ARG A 76 13.79 19.40 -16.14
CA ARG A 76 13.85 18.57 -14.92
C ARG A 76 13.53 17.10 -15.20
N PHE A 77 12.81 16.82 -16.30
CA PHE A 77 12.26 15.50 -16.59
C PHE A 77 12.64 14.95 -17.98
N ALA A 78 13.19 15.76 -18.88
CA ALA A 78 13.49 15.34 -20.26
C ALA A 78 14.41 14.11 -20.33
N ALA A 79 15.34 13.96 -19.37
CA ALA A 79 16.24 12.81 -19.25
C ALA A 79 15.75 11.74 -18.25
N ASN A 80 14.53 11.86 -17.72
CA ASN A 80 13.99 10.95 -16.71
C ASN A 80 13.71 9.57 -17.34
N PRO A 81 14.04 8.45 -16.65
CA PRO A 81 13.78 7.09 -17.16
C PRO A 81 12.33 6.84 -17.60
N PHE A 82 11.35 7.44 -16.92
CA PHE A 82 9.93 7.28 -17.27
C PHE A 82 9.49 8.12 -18.48
N VAL A 83 10.33 9.06 -18.94
CA VAL A 83 10.11 9.88 -20.14
C VAL A 83 10.82 9.27 -21.34
N ILE A 84 12.09 8.91 -21.19
CA ILE A 84 12.90 8.33 -22.29
C ILE A 84 12.62 6.84 -22.54
N GLY A 85 12.12 6.14 -21.53
CA GLY A 85 11.70 4.74 -21.58
C GLY A 85 10.26 4.58 -21.12
N GLU A 86 9.79 3.33 -21.01
CA GLU A 86 8.43 3.05 -20.54
C GLU A 86 8.17 3.69 -19.16
N PRO A 87 6.99 4.31 -18.95
CA PRO A 87 5.81 4.30 -19.82
C PRO A 87 5.75 5.46 -20.83
N TYR A 88 6.87 6.13 -21.12
CA TYR A 88 6.98 7.26 -22.04
C TYR A 88 6.11 8.45 -21.65
N VAL A 89 6.12 8.84 -20.37
CA VAL A 89 5.35 9.98 -19.85
C VAL A 89 5.67 11.24 -20.66
N ARG A 90 4.63 11.93 -21.12
CA ARG A 90 4.70 13.25 -21.73
C ARG A 90 3.93 14.25 -20.90
N PHE A 91 2.66 13.96 -20.61
CA PHE A 91 1.87 14.79 -19.73
C PHE A 91 1.93 14.30 -18.28
N TYR A 92 2.02 15.21 -17.32
CA TYR A 92 1.87 14.92 -15.89
C TYR A 92 1.13 16.05 -15.17
N ALA A 93 0.12 15.70 -14.38
CA ALA A 93 -0.53 16.57 -13.42
C ALA A 93 -0.63 15.84 -12.07
N GLY A 94 0.02 16.37 -11.04
CA GLY A 94 0.05 15.77 -9.71
C GLY A 94 -0.31 16.74 -8.61
N PHE A 95 -1.23 16.36 -7.73
CA PHE A 95 -1.59 17.13 -6.55
C PHE A 95 -0.96 16.54 -5.28
N PRO A 96 -0.28 17.34 -4.45
CA PRO A 96 0.31 16.87 -3.20
C PRO A 96 -0.78 16.63 -2.14
N LEU A 97 -0.80 15.41 -1.59
CA LEU A 97 -1.67 15.04 -0.48
C LEU A 97 -0.99 15.41 0.83
N ARG A 98 -1.53 16.41 1.53
CA ARG A 98 -0.96 16.94 2.78
C ARG A 98 -1.94 16.75 3.94
N SER A 99 -1.42 16.29 5.08
CA SER A 99 -2.21 16.23 6.32
C SER A 99 -2.59 17.63 6.81
N SER A 100 -3.52 17.69 7.76
CA SER A 100 -3.86 18.93 8.48
C SER A 100 -2.64 19.63 9.08
N ASP A 101 -1.62 18.85 9.45
CA ASP A 101 -0.38 19.33 10.06
C ASP A 101 0.66 19.75 9.01
N GLY A 102 0.29 19.76 7.73
CA GLY A 102 1.12 20.22 6.62
C GLY A 102 2.09 19.17 6.04
N HIS A 103 2.15 17.97 6.62
CA HIS A 103 3.04 16.90 6.17
C HIS A 103 2.57 16.35 4.83
N ALA A 104 3.47 16.31 3.83
CA ALA A 104 3.18 15.66 2.56
C ALA A 104 3.24 14.14 2.70
N ILE A 105 2.09 13.50 2.53
CA ILE A 105 1.91 12.05 2.66
C ILE A 105 2.16 11.35 1.31
N GLY A 106 1.82 12.02 0.22
CA GLY A 106 1.85 11.41 -1.10
C GLY A 106 1.24 12.29 -2.19
N THR A 107 0.73 11.66 -3.24
CA THR A 107 0.14 12.36 -4.38
C THR A 107 -1.08 11.64 -4.94
N LEU A 108 -1.96 12.42 -5.56
CA LEU A 108 -2.90 11.96 -6.56
C LEU A 108 -2.46 12.53 -7.91
N CYS A 109 -2.24 11.71 -8.92
CA CYS A 109 -1.78 12.20 -10.21
C CYS A 109 -2.51 11.56 -11.41
N ALA A 110 -2.51 12.32 -12.50
CA ALA A 110 -2.97 11.97 -13.84
C ALA A 110 -1.80 12.17 -14.79
N PHE A 111 -1.53 11.22 -15.67
CA PHE A 111 -0.40 11.32 -16.60
C PHE A 111 -0.63 10.47 -17.85
N ASP A 112 0.06 10.83 -18.93
CA ASP A 112 -0.24 10.31 -20.26
C ASP A 112 1.02 10.25 -21.16
N PRO A 113 1.09 9.32 -22.13
CA PRO A 113 2.17 9.28 -23.10
C PRO A 113 2.02 10.32 -24.23
N GLU A 114 0.97 11.12 -24.24
CA GLU A 114 0.79 12.25 -25.14
C GLU A 114 0.85 13.58 -24.37
N PRO A 115 1.45 14.65 -24.93
CA PRO A 115 1.39 15.98 -24.35
C PRO A 115 -0.05 16.49 -24.25
N ARG A 116 -0.35 17.28 -23.22
CA ARG A 116 -1.71 17.81 -23.01
C ARG A 116 -1.69 19.21 -22.42
N ASP A 117 -2.62 20.03 -22.89
CA ASP A 117 -2.99 21.25 -22.18
C ASP A 117 -3.77 20.89 -20.92
N PHE A 118 -3.60 21.71 -19.88
CA PHE A 118 -4.31 21.55 -18.63
C PHE A 118 -4.82 22.91 -18.18
N SER A 119 -6.13 23.08 -18.18
CA SER A 119 -6.74 24.36 -17.89
C SER A 119 -6.74 24.65 -16.39
N ARG A 120 -7.01 25.90 -16.03
CA ARG A 120 -7.25 26.27 -14.63
C ARG A 120 -8.40 25.50 -14.01
N GLN A 121 -9.44 25.21 -14.79
CA GLN A 121 -10.59 24.42 -14.33
C GLN A 121 -10.17 22.98 -13.99
N ASP A 122 -9.24 22.42 -14.78
CA ASP A 122 -8.70 21.08 -14.54
C ASP A 122 -7.83 21.04 -13.29
N ASP A 123 -7.02 22.08 -13.05
CA ASP A 123 -6.23 22.25 -11.82
C ASP A 123 -7.14 22.33 -10.57
N GLU A 124 -8.17 23.16 -10.62
CA GLU A 124 -9.16 23.26 -9.53
C GLU A 124 -9.86 21.91 -9.29
N THR A 125 -10.22 21.19 -10.37
CA THR A 125 -10.82 19.86 -10.29
C THR A 125 -9.86 18.83 -9.68
N LEU A 126 -8.58 18.86 -10.05
CA LEU A 126 -7.56 17.96 -9.52
C LEU A 126 -7.32 18.23 -8.03
N ALA A 127 -7.30 19.51 -7.64
CA ALA A 127 -7.18 19.91 -6.25
C ALA A 127 -8.36 19.40 -5.41
N ASP A 128 -9.59 19.50 -5.91
CA ASP A 128 -10.77 18.97 -5.22
C ASP A 128 -10.74 17.45 -5.08
N LEU A 129 -10.35 16.73 -6.13
CA LEU A 129 -10.13 15.28 -6.05
C LEU A 129 -9.04 14.92 -5.04
N GLY A 130 -7.95 15.69 -4.99
CA GLY A 130 -6.89 15.52 -4.01
C GLY A 130 -7.36 15.76 -2.57
N ARG A 131 -8.18 16.79 -2.33
CA ARG A 131 -8.81 17.05 -1.02
C ARG A 131 -9.75 15.93 -0.61
N LEU A 132 -10.56 15.41 -1.52
CA LEU A 132 -11.40 14.24 -1.27
C LEU A 132 -10.57 13.00 -0.89
N ALA A 133 -9.40 12.82 -1.52
CA ALA A 133 -8.46 11.77 -1.12
C ALA A 133 -8.04 11.95 0.35
N MET A 134 -7.68 13.18 0.74
CA MET A 134 -7.30 13.51 2.12
C MET A 134 -8.43 13.30 3.11
N ASP A 135 -9.67 13.68 2.78
CA ASP A 135 -10.83 13.45 3.63
C ASP A 135 -11.02 11.95 3.93
N ILE A 136 -10.86 11.10 2.91
CA ILE A 136 -10.91 9.63 3.08
C ILE A 136 -9.76 9.15 3.97
N LEU A 137 -8.56 9.68 3.81
CA LEU A 137 -7.40 9.32 4.63
C LEU A 137 -7.58 9.71 6.09
N GLU A 138 -8.08 10.93 6.36
CA GLU A 138 -8.33 11.42 7.71
C GLU A 138 -9.47 10.65 8.38
N LEU A 139 -10.57 10.39 7.68
CA LEU A 139 -11.67 9.56 8.21
C LEU A 139 -11.16 8.17 8.62
N ARG A 140 -10.25 7.58 7.85
CA ARG A 140 -9.63 6.30 8.19
C ARG A 140 -8.71 6.43 9.40
N ARG A 141 -7.89 7.47 9.46
CA ARG A 141 -7.03 7.73 10.62
C ARG A 141 -7.85 7.87 11.89
N HIS A 142 -8.97 8.60 11.83
CA HIS A 142 -9.91 8.74 12.94
C HIS A 142 -10.62 7.43 13.30
N ALA A 143 -11.05 6.63 12.32
CA ALA A 143 -11.64 5.33 12.57
C ALA A 143 -10.64 4.36 13.24
N LEU A 144 -9.36 4.42 12.87
CA LEU A 144 -8.29 3.64 13.48
C LEU A 144 -7.96 4.15 14.89
N ALA A 145 -7.84 5.48 15.09
CA ALA A 145 -7.59 6.09 16.40
C ALA A 145 -8.75 5.88 17.39
N GLY A 146 -9.99 5.94 16.90
CA GLY A 146 -11.20 5.66 17.70
C GLY A 146 -11.34 4.18 18.05
N GLN A 147 -10.75 3.27 17.27
CA GLN A 147 -10.59 1.87 17.66
C GLN A 147 -9.50 1.69 18.73
N THR A 148 -8.53 2.59 18.81
CA THR A 148 -7.50 2.58 19.86
C THR A 148 -8.05 3.04 21.22
N GLU A 149 -8.98 3.99 21.24
CA GLU A 149 -9.63 4.47 22.48
C GLU A 149 -10.81 3.60 22.94
N ALA A 150 -11.51 2.91 22.03
CA ALA A 150 -12.62 2.01 22.36
C ALA A 150 -12.20 0.55 22.65
N GLY A 151 -10.91 0.22 22.52
CA GLY A 151 -10.39 -1.14 22.67
C GLY A 151 -9.50 -1.31 23.88
N LEU A 152 -10.05 -1.90 24.95
CA LEU A 152 -9.28 -2.66 25.96
C LEU A 152 -8.60 -3.90 25.31
N GLY A 153 -7.73 -3.68 24.32
CA GLY A 153 -7.09 -4.69 23.47
C GLY A 153 -5.62 -4.43 23.12
N GLU A 154 -5.00 -3.35 23.65
CA GLU A 154 -3.61 -2.91 23.36
C GLU A 154 -2.54 -4.01 23.46
N SER A 155 -2.77 -5.09 24.22
CA SER A 155 -1.78 -6.18 24.33
C SER A 155 -1.58 -7.02 23.06
N SER A 156 -2.58 -7.14 22.18
CA SER A 156 -2.49 -8.07 21.03
C SER A 156 -1.68 -7.50 19.85
N GLU A 157 -1.91 -6.24 19.46
CA GLU A 157 -1.23 -5.61 18.32
C GLU A 157 0.25 -5.30 18.60
N LEU A 158 0.56 -4.82 19.82
CA LEU A 158 1.96 -4.63 20.27
C LEU A 158 2.73 -5.96 20.28
N SER A 159 2.08 -7.07 20.62
CA SER A 159 2.69 -8.41 20.55
C SER A 159 2.96 -8.81 19.10
N LEU A 160 2.00 -8.60 18.19
CA LEU A 160 2.15 -8.92 16.78
C LEU A 160 3.31 -8.11 16.15
N ALA A 161 3.35 -6.81 16.41
CA ALA A 161 4.42 -5.93 15.91
C ALA A 161 5.81 -6.34 16.41
N LYS A 162 5.93 -6.78 17.67
CA LYS A 162 7.18 -7.34 18.20
C LYS A 162 7.57 -8.65 17.52
N GLU A 163 6.62 -9.54 17.25
CA GLU A 163 6.89 -10.79 16.54
C GLU A 163 7.29 -10.55 15.08
N PHE A 164 6.69 -9.55 14.43
CA PHE A 164 7.12 -9.04 13.12
C PHE A 164 8.52 -8.39 13.13
N ALA A 165 9.15 -8.16 14.29
CA ALA A 165 10.53 -7.65 14.35
C ALA A 165 11.57 -8.76 14.57
N GLN A 166 11.14 -9.96 14.99
CA GLN A 166 12.04 -11.03 15.45
C GLN A 166 12.38 -12.07 14.36
N GLY A 167 11.61 -12.15 13.27
CA GLY A 167 11.84 -13.10 12.19
C GLY A 167 12.49 -12.49 10.95
N ARG A 168 13.12 -13.33 10.11
CA ARG A 168 13.48 -12.89 8.76
C ARG A 168 12.22 -12.79 7.91
N SER A 169 12.12 -11.71 7.12
CA SER A 169 11.04 -11.54 6.15
C SER A 169 11.12 -12.61 5.07
N VAL A 170 10.01 -13.30 4.80
CA VAL A 170 9.89 -14.33 3.78
C VAL A 170 8.53 -14.22 3.08
N LEU A 171 8.43 -14.81 1.89
CA LEU A 171 7.16 -14.99 1.17
C LEU A 171 7.04 -16.44 0.75
N LYS A 172 6.58 -17.29 1.67
CA LYS A 172 6.38 -18.72 1.39
C LYS A 172 4.91 -19.10 1.43
N ALA A 173 4.49 -19.92 0.47
CA ALA A 173 3.19 -20.57 0.52
C ALA A 173 3.18 -21.61 1.63
N GLY A 174 2.10 -21.64 2.40
CA GLY A 174 1.90 -22.64 3.43
C GLY A 174 0.43 -22.91 3.70
N ARG A 175 0.19 -23.87 4.58
CA ARG A 175 -1.15 -24.21 5.07
C ARG A 175 -1.09 -24.38 6.57
N ILE A 176 -2.10 -23.88 7.26
CA ILE A 176 -2.35 -24.29 8.64
C ILE A 176 -3.36 -25.42 8.66
N VAL A 177 -3.12 -26.42 9.48
CA VAL A 177 -3.97 -27.59 9.65
C VAL A 177 -4.38 -27.70 11.10
N PHE A 178 -5.66 -27.94 11.35
CA PHE A 178 -6.20 -28.02 12.71
C PHE A 178 -7.41 -28.97 12.76
N ASN A 179 -7.98 -29.15 13.94
CA ASN A 179 -9.06 -30.11 14.20
C ASN A 179 -8.70 -31.54 13.78
N ASN A 180 -7.54 -32.03 14.25
CA ASN A 180 -7.03 -33.37 13.99
C ASN A 180 -6.93 -33.69 12.48
N SER A 181 -6.33 -32.75 11.72
CA SER A 181 -6.11 -32.83 10.27
C SER A 181 -7.36 -32.77 9.39
N ARG A 182 -8.52 -32.34 9.93
CA ARG A 182 -9.78 -32.24 9.17
C ARG A 182 -10.02 -30.88 8.53
N ALA A 183 -9.30 -29.83 8.96
CA ALA A 183 -9.41 -28.49 8.40
C ALA A 183 -8.04 -27.98 7.96
N ALA A 184 -7.98 -27.37 6.79
CA ALA A 184 -6.77 -26.75 6.26
C ALA A 184 -7.09 -25.37 5.65
N ILE A 185 -6.32 -24.35 6.01
CA ILE A 185 -6.44 -22.99 5.47
C ILE A 185 -5.12 -22.63 4.80
N ARG A 186 -5.19 -22.14 3.55
CA ARG A 186 -4.03 -21.58 2.85
C ARG A 186 -3.58 -20.30 3.54
N CYS A 187 -2.28 -20.16 3.72
CA CYS A 187 -1.66 -19.00 4.32
C CYS A 187 -0.41 -18.60 3.53
N THR A 188 0.05 -17.39 3.79
CA THR A 188 1.36 -16.92 3.35
C THR A 188 2.22 -16.70 4.59
N VAL A 189 3.36 -17.38 4.68
CA VAL A 189 4.34 -17.12 5.72
C VAL A 189 5.05 -15.82 5.35
N ARG A 190 4.91 -14.82 6.22
CA ARG A 190 5.46 -13.46 6.07
C ARG A 190 6.75 -13.30 6.84
N GLN A 191 6.87 -13.98 7.97
CA GLN A 191 8.11 -14.08 8.74
C GLN A 191 8.33 -15.49 9.24
N LEU A 192 9.59 -15.88 9.32
CA LEU A 192 10.01 -17.18 9.79
C LEU A 192 11.32 -17.08 10.56
N SER A 193 11.34 -17.61 11.77
CA SER A 193 12.55 -17.84 12.57
C SER A 193 12.62 -19.32 12.98
N PRO A 194 13.66 -19.75 13.71
CA PRO A 194 13.72 -21.10 14.27
C PRO A 194 12.62 -21.39 15.32
N GLU A 195 12.07 -20.36 15.96
CA GLU A 195 11.17 -20.50 17.11
C GLU A 195 9.75 -19.99 16.84
N ASN A 196 9.56 -19.16 15.81
CA ASN A 196 8.27 -18.56 15.51
C ASN A 196 8.03 -18.33 14.01
N ALA A 197 6.78 -18.09 13.66
CA ALA A 197 6.36 -17.65 12.34
C ALA A 197 5.23 -16.65 12.44
N VAL A 198 5.20 -15.71 11.51
CA VAL A 198 4.04 -14.84 11.31
C VAL A 198 3.43 -15.16 9.95
N ILE A 199 2.14 -15.47 9.96
CA ILE A 199 1.40 -15.88 8.77
C ILE A 199 0.26 -14.90 8.47
N HIS A 200 -0.03 -14.76 7.18
CA HIS A 200 -1.21 -14.09 6.68
C HIS A 200 -2.26 -15.12 6.24
N VAL A 201 -3.50 -14.94 6.69
CA VAL A 201 -4.67 -15.75 6.34
C VAL A 201 -5.83 -14.81 6.04
N ILE A 202 -6.84 -15.29 5.29
CA ILE A 202 -7.99 -14.47 4.90
C ILE A 202 -8.78 -13.98 6.13
N ASN A 203 -8.86 -14.81 7.17
CA ASN A 203 -9.58 -14.51 8.41
C ASN A 203 -9.08 -15.40 9.56
N THR A 204 -8.86 -14.83 10.74
CA THR A 204 -8.37 -15.55 11.93
C THR A 204 -9.44 -16.02 12.91
N ALA A 205 -10.68 -15.58 12.78
CA ALA A 205 -11.73 -15.74 13.80
C ALA A 205 -12.10 -17.20 14.13
N LYS A 206 -11.90 -18.13 13.18
CA LYS A 206 -12.24 -19.56 13.35
C LYS A 206 -11.00 -20.46 13.49
N ILE A 207 -9.82 -19.87 13.64
CA ILE A 207 -8.58 -20.63 13.78
C ILE A 207 -8.31 -20.87 15.27
N PRO A 208 -8.20 -22.13 15.73
CA PRO A 208 -7.94 -22.42 17.14
C PRO A 208 -6.54 -21.96 17.56
N ASP A 209 -6.27 -21.93 18.86
CA ASP A 209 -4.97 -21.48 19.39
C ASP A 209 -3.84 -22.50 19.17
N ARG A 210 -4.15 -23.71 18.69
CA ARG A 210 -3.14 -24.71 18.30
C ARG A 210 -3.38 -25.17 16.87
N VAL A 211 -2.35 -25.06 16.05
CA VAL A 211 -2.37 -25.40 14.62
C VAL A 211 -1.06 -26.08 14.21
N ALA A 212 -1.08 -26.86 13.14
CA ALA A 212 0.13 -27.31 12.46
C ALA A 212 0.40 -26.40 11.25
N LEU A 213 1.55 -25.73 11.21
CA LEU A 213 1.99 -24.97 10.05
C LEU A 213 2.79 -25.88 9.11
N LEU A 214 2.32 -26.00 7.86
CA LEU A 214 3.03 -26.65 6.76
C LEU A 214 3.56 -25.60 5.79
N ILE A 215 4.85 -25.65 5.49
CA ILE A 215 5.49 -24.79 4.47
C ILE A 215 5.84 -25.66 3.27
N ASP A 216 5.16 -25.42 2.14
CA ASP A 216 5.21 -26.33 0.98
C ASP A 216 6.63 -26.41 0.37
N ALA A 217 7.37 -25.31 0.36
CA ALA A 217 8.71 -25.24 -0.23
C ALA A 217 9.81 -25.95 0.59
N ASP A 218 9.62 -26.10 1.91
CA ASP A 218 10.64 -26.62 2.82
C ASP A 218 10.32 -28.05 3.29
N ALA A 219 9.20 -28.64 2.83
CA ALA A 219 8.62 -29.88 3.36
C ALA A 219 8.52 -29.87 4.91
N MET A 220 8.38 -28.68 5.50
CA MET A 220 8.42 -28.48 6.94
C MET A 220 7.01 -28.50 7.50
N SER A 221 6.82 -29.27 8.59
CA SER A 221 5.61 -29.28 9.39
C SER A 221 5.98 -29.02 10.86
N ARG A 222 5.35 -28.03 11.48
CA ARG A 222 5.56 -27.66 12.88
C ARG A 222 4.23 -27.53 13.59
N LEU A 223 4.11 -28.11 14.79
CA LEU A 223 3.02 -27.77 15.69
C LEU A 223 3.30 -26.40 16.29
N CYS A 224 2.27 -25.58 16.37
CA CYS A 224 2.38 -24.20 16.79
C CYS A 224 1.25 -23.82 17.75
N SER A 225 1.57 -22.95 18.69
CA SER A 225 0.60 -22.19 19.47
C SER A 225 0.45 -20.78 18.91
N VAL A 226 -0.78 -20.26 18.88
CA VAL A 226 -1.07 -18.86 18.52
C VAL A 226 -0.71 -17.98 19.70
N THR A 227 0.30 -17.13 19.55
CA THR A 227 0.76 -16.19 20.57
C THR A 227 0.07 -14.84 20.46
N SER A 228 -0.32 -14.44 19.25
CA SER A 228 -1.11 -13.24 19.02
C SER A 228 -1.93 -13.32 17.72
N ARG A 229 -3.01 -12.52 17.68
CA ARG A 229 -4.02 -12.55 16.63
C ARG A 229 -4.43 -11.14 16.23
N ALA A 230 -4.49 -10.93 14.92
CA ALA A 230 -5.18 -9.81 14.28
C ALA A 230 -6.13 -10.36 13.19
N GLU A 231 -6.92 -9.49 12.54
CA GLU A 231 -7.97 -9.91 11.61
C GLU A 231 -7.48 -10.88 10.50
N GLN A 232 -6.30 -10.61 9.94
CA GLN A 232 -5.70 -11.38 8.83
C GLN A 232 -4.30 -11.94 9.14
N HIS A 233 -3.83 -11.79 10.39
CA HIS A 233 -2.48 -12.18 10.78
C HIS A 233 -2.48 -13.05 12.04
N LEU A 234 -1.66 -14.10 12.02
CA LEU A 234 -1.39 -14.93 13.18
C LEU A 234 0.10 -14.98 13.45
N ALA A 235 0.40 -14.78 14.72
CA ALA A 235 1.69 -14.92 15.34
C ALA A 235 1.73 -16.33 15.97
N LEU A 236 2.72 -17.13 15.57
CA LEU A 236 2.82 -18.55 15.92
C LEU A 236 4.16 -18.82 16.59
N ALA A 237 4.15 -19.42 17.78
CA ALA A 237 5.33 -20.02 18.39
C ALA A 237 5.39 -21.51 18.06
N PHE A 238 6.58 -22.01 17.69
CA PHE A 238 6.79 -23.41 17.40
C PHE A 238 6.91 -24.21 18.70
N GLU A 239 6.19 -25.30 18.78
CA GLU A 239 6.30 -26.26 19.87
C GLU A 239 7.60 -27.08 19.68
N SER A 240 8.32 -27.30 20.78
CA SER A 240 9.56 -28.10 20.86
C SER A 240 9.31 -29.59 20.69
#